data_AF-A0A914U4G4-F1
#
_entry.id   AF-A0A914U4G4-F1
#
_cell.length_a   1.000
_cell.length_b   1.000
_cell.length_c   1.000
_cell.angle_alpha   90.00
_cell.angle_beta   90.00
_cell.angle_gamma   90.00
#
_symmetry.space_group_name_H-M   'P 1'
#
loop_
_entity.id
_entity.type
_entity.pdbx_description
1 polymer ?
#
loop_
_entity_poly.entity_id
_entity_poly.type
_entity_poly.pdbx_seq_one_letter_code
_entity_poly.pdbx_strand_id
1 'polypeptide(L)'
;MSSIWEFVKRHRGKIIASGAVIGSAYAAKKVYDSEYVKEYIQSSSHQEHEAQLSQARRHFIFDAHQQSCDKNLLESISDIKAILKSRYPVEILVESLKDSDEISNEQKIQIWEDIKHKSIARIVSTSVALSIIIIATKIQKSILCSEMCKIVEETRTRKATATSGIKNYISSFIWGKDETAKQDYGSQFANPQVQQVFVNCIQFLTTSGLNQIFTKIEAITEDFLNNFSLTKKITVSEFETLIDQILERFEKECCAKNYCDYIVPVTNVRTKFDGNDATHLENLLSRFVNLLQIQTCRQLMHKFIRIFIQKAITFIDSEVEKDSEQAVAKYLPLIADAFIVEAKSNHDSAFQECLHLRDLHQFTLIAFESDTSAILTNSSSTPKVHSDDFGLD
;
A
#
# COMPACT_ATOMS: atom_id res chain seq x y z
N MET A 1 5.10 -12.93 -88.43
CA MET A 1 5.41 -12.23 -87.16
C MET A 1 4.41 -11.11 -86.81
N SER A 2 3.12 -11.17 -87.18
CA SER A 2 2.15 -10.06 -86.92
C SER A 2 1.20 -10.27 -85.73
N SER A 3 1.05 -11.50 -85.22
CA SER A 3 0.05 -11.83 -84.18
C SER A 3 0.39 -11.25 -82.80
N ILE A 4 1.68 -11.21 -82.44
CA ILE A 4 2.13 -10.65 -81.15
C ILE A 4 1.97 -9.12 -81.12
N TRP A 5 2.15 -8.44 -82.25
CA TRP A 5 2.05 -6.98 -82.33
C TRP A 5 0.60 -6.48 -82.27
N GLU A 6 -0.32 -7.21 -82.90
CA GLU A 6 -1.77 -6.96 -82.81
C GLU A 6 -2.30 -7.18 -81.38
N PHE A 7 -1.82 -8.23 -80.70
CA PHE A 7 -2.18 -8.51 -79.31
C PHE A 7 -1.69 -7.41 -78.35
N VAL A 8 -0.42 -7.01 -78.48
CA VAL A 8 0.15 -5.89 -77.70
C VAL A 8 -0.61 -4.60 -78.01
N LYS A 9 -1.03 -4.40 -79.27
CA LYS A 9 -1.79 -3.20 -79.68
C LYS A 9 -3.19 -3.14 -79.07
N ARG A 10 -3.84 -4.28 -78.87
CA ARG A 10 -5.20 -4.38 -78.30
C ARG A 10 -5.23 -4.33 -76.77
N HIS A 11 -4.12 -4.65 -76.10
CA HIS A 11 -4.03 -4.69 -74.63
C HIS A 11 -3.08 -3.66 -73.99
N ARG A 12 -2.67 -2.62 -74.73
CA ARG A 12 -1.71 -1.58 -74.29
C ARG A 12 -1.98 -1.04 -72.88
N GLY A 13 -3.23 -0.71 -72.57
CA GLY A 13 -3.62 -0.20 -71.25
C GLY A 13 -3.47 -1.22 -70.11
N LYS A 14 -3.77 -2.50 -70.38
CA LYS A 14 -3.66 -3.58 -69.37
C LYS A 14 -2.21 -3.95 -69.11
N ILE A 15 -1.35 -3.92 -70.13
CA ILE A 15 0.08 -4.20 -70.02
C ILE A 15 0.82 -3.09 -69.26
N ILE A 16 0.46 -1.81 -69.50
CA ILE A 16 1.02 -0.69 -68.75
C ILE A 16 0.57 -0.74 -67.29
N ALA A 17 -0.71 -1.02 -67.03
CA ALA A 17 -1.22 -1.15 -65.67
C ALA A 17 -0.56 -2.31 -64.89
N SER A 18 -0.43 -3.49 -65.51
CA SER A 18 0.25 -4.63 -64.86
C SER A 18 1.75 -4.36 -64.66
N GLY A 19 2.42 -3.74 -65.63
CA GLY A 19 3.81 -3.32 -65.52
C GLY A 19 4.04 -2.29 -64.41
N ALA A 20 3.11 -1.34 -64.24
CA ALA A 20 3.18 -0.34 -63.17
C ALA A 20 3.02 -0.95 -61.78
N VAL A 21 2.09 -1.90 -61.61
CA VAL A 21 1.89 -2.61 -60.32
C VAL A 21 3.09 -3.49 -59.97
N ILE A 22 3.62 -4.25 -60.94
CA ILE A 22 4.80 -5.08 -60.71
C ILE A 22 6.03 -4.21 -60.46
N GLY A 23 6.18 -3.11 -61.19
CA GLY A 23 7.27 -2.15 -61.04
C GLY A 23 7.24 -1.43 -59.69
N SER A 24 6.06 -1.01 -59.21
CA SER A 24 5.92 -0.37 -57.90
C SER A 24 6.17 -1.35 -56.76
N ALA A 25 5.70 -2.59 -56.85
CA ALA A 25 6.00 -3.64 -55.89
C ALA A 25 7.50 -3.98 -55.85
N TYR A 26 8.16 -4.03 -57.00
CA TYR A 26 9.61 -4.25 -57.08
C TYR A 26 10.41 -3.07 -56.51
N ALA A 27 10.00 -1.83 -56.81
CA ALA A 27 10.64 -0.63 -56.25
C ALA A 27 10.46 -0.56 -54.72
N ALA A 28 9.26 -0.84 -54.21
CA ALA A 28 9.00 -0.90 -52.77
C ALA A 28 9.83 -1.99 -52.09
N LYS A 29 9.91 -3.19 -52.70
CA LYS A 29 10.77 -4.26 -52.19
C LYS A 29 12.25 -3.85 -52.18
N LYS A 30 12.75 -3.21 -53.23
CA LYS A 30 14.15 -2.77 -53.32
C LYS A 30 14.49 -1.67 -52.31
N VAL A 31 13.53 -0.78 -51.99
CA VAL A 31 13.68 0.22 -50.94
C VAL A 31 13.65 -0.44 -49.56
N TYR A 32 12.79 -1.43 -49.35
CA TYR A 32 12.72 -2.20 -48.10
C TYR A 32 13.95 -3.08 -47.85
N ASP A 33 14.49 -3.69 -48.92
CA ASP A 33 15.73 -4.47 -48.89
C ASP A 33 16.99 -3.59 -48.80
N SER A 34 16.84 -2.25 -48.86
CA SER A 34 17.98 -1.35 -48.62
C SER A 34 18.41 -1.45 -47.16
N GLU A 35 19.71 -1.63 -46.95
CA GLU A 35 20.33 -1.88 -45.65
C GLU A 35 19.96 -0.81 -44.62
N TYR A 36 19.85 0.45 -45.07
CA TYR A 36 19.45 1.60 -44.26
C TYR A 36 17.99 1.54 -43.76
N VAL A 37 17.04 1.19 -44.64
CA VAL A 37 15.61 1.14 -44.26
C VAL A 37 15.34 -0.07 -43.36
N LYS A 38 16.00 -1.19 -43.64
CA LYS A 38 15.93 -2.38 -42.79
C LYS A 38 16.51 -2.11 -41.41
N GLU A 39 17.67 -1.46 -41.32
CA GLU A 39 18.30 -1.09 -40.04
C GLU A 39 17.49 -0.04 -39.28
N TYR A 40 16.88 0.93 -39.95
CA TYR A 40 15.99 1.92 -39.31
C TYR A 40 14.71 1.28 -38.76
N ILE A 41 13.99 0.48 -39.57
CA ILE A 41 12.76 -0.20 -39.15
C ILE A 41 13.07 -1.23 -38.05
N GLN A 42 14.19 -1.94 -38.18
CA GLN A 42 14.62 -2.91 -37.18
C GLN A 42 15.04 -2.20 -35.89
N SER A 43 15.84 -1.12 -35.94
CA SER A 43 16.24 -0.39 -34.72
C SER A 43 15.05 0.29 -34.03
N SER A 44 14.12 0.92 -34.77
CA SER A 44 12.93 1.54 -34.19
C SER A 44 11.99 0.49 -33.56
N SER A 45 11.73 -0.62 -34.26
CA SER A 45 10.91 -1.71 -33.71
C SER A 45 11.58 -2.41 -32.54
N HIS A 46 12.89 -2.67 -32.59
CA HIS A 46 13.62 -3.25 -31.47
C HIS A 46 13.61 -2.33 -30.25
N GLN A 47 13.78 -1.02 -30.43
CA GLN A 47 13.75 -0.07 -29.33
C GLN A 47 12.38 -0.04 -28.64
N GLU A 48 11.29 -0.02 -29.42
CA GLU A 48 9.92 -0.07 -28.88
C GLU A 48 9.64 -1.41 -28.17
N HIS A 49 10.02 -2.54 -28.78
CA HIS A 49 9.85 -3.87 -28.18
C HIS A 49 10.70 -4.03 -26.91
N GLU A 50 11.91 -3.48 -26.86
CA GLU A 50 12.75 -3.52 -25.67
C GLU A 50 12.19 -2.64 -24.54
N ALA A 51 11.63 -1.48 -24.87
CA ALA A 51 10.96 -0.61 -23.89
C ALA A 51 9.74 -1.31 -23.27
N GLN A 52 8.89 -1.92 -24.11
CA GLN A 52 7.75 -2.72 -23.65
C GLN A 52 8.18 -3.90 -22.78
N LEU A 53 9.25 -4.61 -23.17
CA LEU A 53 9.80 -5.72 -22.40
C LEU A 53 10.39 -5.26 -21.06
N SER A 54 11.05 -4.09 -21.01
CA SER A 54 11.57 -3.52 -19.75
C SER A 54 10.42 -3.14 -18.83
N GLN A 55 9.38 -2.50 -19.36
CA GLN A 55 8.18 -2.14 -18.61
C GLN A 55 7.49 -3.39 -18.05
N ALA A 56 7.27 -4.42 -18.87
CA ALA A 56 6.66 -5.67 -18.44
C ALA A 56 7.45 -6.35 -17.30
N ARG A 57 8.78 -6.33 -17.37
CA ARG A 57 9.65 -6.85 -16.29
C ARG A 57 9.54 -6.04 -15.01
N ARG A 58 9.49 -4.71 -15.11
CA ARG A 58 9.31 -3.83 -13.94
C ARG A 58 7.99 -4.12 -13.23
N HIS A 59 6.90 -4.28 -13.98
CA HIS A 59 5.61 -4.68 -13.40
C HIS A 59 5.67 -6.07 -12.77
N PHE A 60 6.31 -7.05 -13.42
CA PHE A 60 6.49 -8.38 -12.84
C PHE A 60 7.26 -8.35 -11.50
N ILE A 61 8.37 -7.60 -11.45
CA ILE A 61 9.17 -7.43 -10.23
C ILE A 61 8.32 -6.75 -9.15
N PHE A 62 7.59 -5.70 -9.52
CA PHE A 62 6.69 -4.99 -8.62
C PHE A 62 5.62 -5.91 -8.03
N ASP A 63 4.90 -6.68 -8.86
CA ASP A 63 3.83 -7.57 -8.41
C ASP A 63 4.36 -8.65 -7.47
N ALA A 64 5.50 -9.24 -7.80
CA ALA A 64 6.14 -10.24 -6.95
C ALA A 64 6.62 -9.64 -5.61
N HIS A 65 7.10 -8.39 -5.64
CA HIS A 65 7.49 -7.64 -4.44
C HIS A 65 6.28 -7.30 -3.56
N GLN A 66 5.15 -6.94 -4.17
CA GLN A 66 3.90 -6.69 -3.44
C GLN A 66 3.36 -7.96 -2.78
N GLN A 67 3.40 -9.11 -3.46
CA GLN A 67 3.01 -10.39 -2.87
C GLN A 67 3.91 -10.80 -1.69
N SER A 68 5.22 -10.54 -1.78
CA SER A 68 6.15 -10.77 -0.67
C SER A 68 5.85 -9.80 0.50
N CYS A 69 5.55 -8.54 0.20
CA CYS A 69 5.12 -7.56 1.18
C CYS A 69 3.86 -8.02 1.92
N ASP A 70 2.86 -8.57 1.22
CA ASP A 70 1.63 -9.09 1.83
C ASP A 70 1.88 -10.22 2.82
N LYS A 71 2.76 -11.17 2.47
CA LYS A 71 3.15 -12.25 3.38
C LYS A 71 3.83 -11.72 4.64
N ASN A 72 4.81 -10.82 4.48
CA ASN A 72 5.52 -10.20 5.61
C ASN A 72 4.56 -9.40 6.51
N LEU A 73 3.61 -8.68 5.90
CA LEU A 73 2.58 -7.95 6.62
C LEU A 73 1.71 -8.90 7.45
N LEU A 74 1.25 -10.01 6.87
CA LEU A 74 0.45 -11.02 7.57
C LEU A 74 1.19 -11.64 8.77
N GLU A 75 2.48 -11.90 8.62
CA GLU A 75 3.33 -12.40 9.71
C GLU A 75 3.45 -11.37 10.85
N SER A 76 3.63 -10.09 10.50
CA SER A 76 3.80 -9.00 11.48
C SER A 76 2.54 -8.65 12.29
N ILE A 77 1.34 -9.05 11.83
CA ILE A 77 0.08 -8.79 12.56
C ILE A 77 0.11 -9.37 13.97
N SER A 78 0.72 -10.55 14.15
CA SER A 78 0.79 -11.20 15.46
C SER A 78 1.55 -10.35 16.47
N ASP A 79 2.63 -9.68 16.04
CA ASP A 79 3.41 -8.78 16.88
C ASP A 79 2.60 -7.52 17.23
N ILE A 80 1.90 -6.95 16.25
CA ILE A 80 1.05 -5.78 16.45
C ILE A 80 -0.11 -6.08 17.42
N LYS A 81 -0.71 -7.27 17.31
CA LYS A 81 -1.71 -7.77 18.27
C LYS A 81 -1.15 -7.88 19.67
N ALA A 82 0.07 -8.38 19.82
CA ALA A 82 0.72 -8.49 21.12
C ALA A 82 0.94 -7.10 21.74
N ILE A 83 1.39 -6.11 20.95
CA ILE A 83 1.53 -4.72 21.38
C ILE A 83 0.18 -4.15 21.84
N LEU A 84 -0.88 -4.33 21.06
CA LEU A 84 -2.23 -3.84 21.39
C LEU A 84 -2.80 -4.50 22.66
N LYS A 85 -2.66 -5.82 22.80
CA LYS A 85 -3.08 -6.55 24.00
C LYS A 85 -2.32 -6.11 25.24
N SER A 86 -1.01 -5.88 25.10
CA SER A 86 -0.18 -5.37 26.20
C SER A 86 -0.55 -3.94 26.60
N ARG A 87 -0.92 -3.09 25.64
CA ARG A 87 -1.34 -1.71 25.92
C ARG A 87 -2.74 -1.64 26.54
N TYR A 88 -3.65 -2.50 26.06
CA TYR A 88 -5.05 -2.58 26.45
C TYR A 88 -5.38 -3.97 27.02
N PRO A 89 -4.97 -4.28 28.28
CA PRO A 89 -5.14 -5.59 28.90
C PRO A 89 -6.58 -5.82 29.39
N VAL A 90 -7.56 -5.73 28.49
CA VAL A 90 -9.00 -5.87 28.81
C VAL A 90 -9.29 -7.24 29.40
N GLU A 91 -8.64 -8.29 28.90
CA GLU A 91 -8.83 -9.66 29.39
C GLU A 91 -8.40 -9.80 30.87
N ILE A 92 -7.32 -9.12 31.28
CA ILE A 92 -6.85 -9.14 32.67
C ILE A 92 -7.86 -8.42 33.58
N LEU A 93 -8.41 -7.30 33.12
CA LEU A 93 -9.44 -6.57 33.86
C LEU A 93 -10.72 -7.39 34.00
N VAL A 94 -11.15 -8.07 32.93
CA VAL A 94 -12.32 -8.95 32.98
C VAL A 94 -12.08 -10.13 33.93
N GLU A 95 -10.88 -10.72 33.94
CA GLU A 95 -10.55 -11.79 34.88
C GLU A 95 -10.56 -11.28 36.33
N SER A 96 -10.02 -10.09 36.58
CA SER A 96 -10.07 -9.47 37.92
C SER A 96 -11.49 -9.22 38.41
N LEU A 97 -12.48 -9.03 37.53
CA LEU A 97 -13.88 -8.93 37.93
C LEU A 97 -14.50 -10.28 38.34
N LYS A 98 -13.95 -11.41 37.89
CA LYS A 98 -14.47 -12.75 38.22
C LYS A 98 -14.04 -13.22 39.60
N ASP A 99 -12.87 -12.79 40.07
CA ASP A 99 -12.36 -13.03 41.43
C ASP A 99 -13.06 -12.14 42.48
N SER A 100 -14.38 -11.99 42.32
CA SER A 100 -15.21 -10.92 42.89
C SER A 100 -15.40 -10.97 44.41
N ASP A 101 -14.91 -12.04 45.06
CA ASP A 101 -15.05 -12.30 46.49
C ASP A 101 -14.07 -11.47 47.34
N GLU A 102 -12.99 -10.94 46.75
CA GLU A 102 -11.96 -10.15 47.46
C GLU A 102 -12.04 -8.63 47.20
N ILE A 103 -12.92 -8.18 46.30
CA ILE A 103 -12.90 -6.80 45.75
C ILE A 103 -14.10 -5.98 46.25
N SER A 104 -13.87 -4.77 46.78
CA SER A 104 -14.96 -3.88 47.22
C SER A 104 -15.80 -3.37 46.05
N ASN A 105 -17.03 -2.92 46.31
CA ASN A 105 -17.94 -2.41 45.28
C ASN A 105 -17.37 -1.18 44.54
N GLU A 106 -16.64 -0.32 45.25
CA GLU A 106 -15.98 0.85 44.67
C GLU A 106 -14.89 0.45 43.67
N GLN A 107 -14.09 -0.56 44.02
CA GLN A 107 -13.05 -1.12 43.14
C GLN A 107 -13.67 -1.80 41.91
N LYS A 108 -14.79 -2.51 42.06
CA LYS A 108 -15.53 -3.12 40.93
C LYS A 108 -15.96 -2.06 39.92
N ILE A 109 -16.51 -0.94 40.39
CA ILE A 109 -16.93 0.17 39.50
C ILE A 109 -15.71 0.74 38.74
N GLN A 110 -14.58 0.93 39.43
CA GLN A 110 -13.35 1.40 38.78
C GLN A 110 -12.86 0.45 37.68
N ILE A 111 -12.88 -0.87 37.93
CA ILE A 111 -12.48 -1.85 36.93
C ILE A 111 -13.43 -1.83 35.71
N TRP A 112 -14.74 -1.69 35.93
CA TRP A 112 -15.71 -1.54 34.84
C TRP A 112 -15.49 -0.27 34.02
N GLU A 113 -15.16 0.84 34.66
CA GLU A 113 -14.77 2.09 34.00
C GLU A 113 -13.48 1.91 33.18
N ASP A 114 -12.48 1.21 33.72
CA ASP A 114 -11.24 0.92 32.98
C ASP A 114 -11.50 0.02 31.76
N ILE A 115 -12.37 -0.99 31.89
CA ILE A 115 -12.78 -1.84 30.76
C ILE A 115 -13.47 -1.00 29.70
N LYS A 116 -14.38 -0.10 30.08
CA LYS A 116 -15.06 0.81 29.15
C LYS A 116 -14.06 1.63 28.34
N HIS A 117 -13.11 2.28 29.00
CA HIS A 117 -12.11 3.10 28.32
C HIS A 117 -11.19 2.26 27.43
N LYS A 118 -10.61 1.18 27.96
CA LYS A 118 -9.62 0.38 27.24
C LYS A 118 -10.21 -0.43 26.11
N SER A 119 -11.44 -0.95 26.23
CA SER A 119 -12.08 -1.70 25.15
C SER A 119 -12.34 -0.83 23.92
N ILE A 120 -12.88 0.37 24.12
CA ILE A 120 -13.16 1.33 23.03
C ILE A 120 -11.86 1.86 22.43
N ALA A 121 -10.90 2.27 23.28
CA ALA A 121 -9.59 2.73 22.81
C ALA A 121 -8.85 1.62 22.02
N ARG A 122 -9.01 0.35 22.40
CA ARG A 122 -8.41 -0.81 21.71
C ARG A 122 -8.94 -0.99 20.31
N ILE A 123 -10.25 -0.87 20.09
CA ILE A 123 -10.85 -0.95 18.73
C ILE A 123 -10.28 0.16 17.85
N VAL A 124 -10.39 1.41 18.31
CA VAL A 124 -9.91 2.58 17.53
C VAL A 124 -8.41 2.47 17.24
N SER A 125 -7.61 2.08 18.24
CA SER A 125 -6.16 1.89 18.09
C SER A 125 -5.81 0.75 17.14
N THR A 126 -6.58 -0.33 17.12
CA THR A 126 -6.37 -1.46 16.22
C THR A 126 -6.59 -1.02 14.78
N SER A 127 -7.74 -0.40 14.50
CA SER A 127 -8.08 0.17 13.20
C SER A 127 -7.01 1.13 12.69
N VAL A 128 -6.57 2.08 13.51
CA VAL A 128 -5.55 3.06 13.12
C VAL A 128 -4.18 2.40 12.91
N ALA A 129 -3.72 1.55 13.83
CA ALA A 129 -2.42 0.92 13.75
C ALA A 129 -2.27 0.03 12.52
N LEU A 130 -3.24 -0.87 12.28
CA LEU A 130 -3.19 -1.77 11.14
C LEU A 130 -3.27 -0.99 9.82
N SER A 131 -4.12 0.04 9.74
CA SER A 131 -4.21 0.89 8.56
C SER A 131 -2.89 1.58 8.22
N ILE A 132 -2.26 2.21 9.22
CA ILE A 132 -0.98 2.92 9.03
C ILE A 132 0.12 1.95 8.64
N ILE A 133 0.21 0.78 9.28
CA ILE A 133 1.25 -0.20 9.01
C ILE A 133 1.14 -0.77 7.59
N ILE A 134 -0.08 -1.11 7.13
CA ILE A 134 -0.28 -1.60 5.76
C ILE A 134 0.20 -0.55 4.77
N ILE A 135 -0.33 0.68 4.88
CA ILE A 135 -0.04 1.75 3.92
C ILE A 135 1.44 2.15 3.94
N ALA A 136 2.00 2.41 5.12
CA ALA A 136 3.39 2.82 5.27
C ALA A 136 4.36 1.76 4.74
N THR A 137 4.13 0.48 5.08
CA THR A 137 4.98 -0.63 4.61
C THR A 137 4.87 -0.80 3.10
N LYS A 138 3.65 -0.75 2.55
CA LYS A 138 3.40 -0.85 1.11
C LYS A 138 4.10 0.25 0.32
N ILE A 139 4.02 1.51 0.77
CA ILE A 139 4.72 2.63 0.15
C ILE A 139 6.25 2.45 0.26
N GLN A 140 6.77 2.18 1.45
CA GLN A 140 8.22 2.01 1.67
C GLN A 140 8.79 0.92 0.77
N LYS A 141 8.09 -0.23 0.67
CA LYS A 141 8.43 -1.34 -0.20
C LYS A 141 8.35 -0.98 -1.69
N SER A 142 7.34 -0.20 -2.11
CA SER A 142 7.27 0.31 -3.50
C SER A 142 8.44 1.22 -3.86
N ILE A 143 8.86 2.11 -2.96
CA ILE A 143 10.00 3.00 -3.17
C ILE A 143 11.28 2.18 -3.31
N LEU A 144 11.51 1.21 -2.41
CA LEU A 144 12.67 0.33 -2.48
C LEU A 144 12.70 -0.51 -3.76
N CYS A 145 11.53 -1.03 -4.18
CA CYS A 145 11.40 -1.75 -5.44
C CYS A 145 11.74 -0.88 -6.65
N SER A 146 11.38 0.39 -6.62
CA SER A 146 11.69 1.37 -7.67
C SER A 146 13.20 1.57 -7.81
N GLU A 147 13.90 1.79 -6.69
CA GLU A 147 15.36 1.96 -6.68
C GLU A 147 16.09 0.70 -7.16
N MET A 148 15.60 -0.47 -6.76
CA MET A 148 16.14 -1.75 -7.20
C MET A 148 16.01 -1.93 -8.73
N CYS A 149 14.86 -1.59 -9.32
CA CYS A 149 14.67 -1.66 -10.77
C CYS A 149 15.65 -0.76 -11.52
N LYS A 150 15.91 0.46 -11.02
CA LYS A 150 16.90 1.39 -11.62
C LYS A 150 18.30 0.78 -11.64
N ILE A 151 18.74 0.20 -10.52
CA ILE A 151 20.07 -0.42 -10.41
C ILE A 151 20.23 -1.61 -11.35
N VAL A 152 19.18 -2.43 -11.49
CA VAL A 152 19.16 -3.55 -12.42
C VAL A 152 19.25 -3.07 -13.88
N GLU A 153 18.51 -2.03 -14.24
CA GLU A 153 18.55 -1.44 -15.58
C GLU A 153 19.93 -0.83 -15.88
N GLU A 154 20.52 -0.09 -14.95
CA GLU A 154 21.88 0.47 -15.06
C GLU A 154 22.98 -0.60 -15.14
N THR A 155 22.81 -1.72 -14.45
CA THR A 155 23.76 -2.83 -14.51
C THR A 155 23.68 -3.54 -15.86
N ARG A 156 22.48 -3.63 -16.44
CA ARG A 156 22.24 -4.22 -17.76
C ARG A 156 22.84 -3.37 -18.89
N THR A 157 22.77 -2.05 -18.81
CA THR A 157 23.42 -1.18 -19.82
C THR A 157 24.94 -1.32 -19.78
N ARG A 158 25.52 -1.65 -18.61
CA ARG A 158 26.98 -1.85 -18.45
C ARG A 158 27.47 -3.26 -18.79
N LYS A 159 26.63 -4.29 -18.67
CA LYS A 159 26.98 -5.70 -18.96
C LYS A 159 25.87 -6.39 -19.76
N ALA A 160 26.16 -6.78 -21.00
CA ALA A 160 25.24 -7.45 -21.93
C ALA A 160 24.75 -8.86 -21.47
N THR A 161 25.04 -9.30 -20.26
CA THR A 161 24.75 -10.63 -19.70
C THR A 161 24.03 -10.53 -18.34
N ALA A 162 22.86 -9.89 -18.28
CA ALA A 162 22.15 -9.59 -17.03
C ALA A 162 20.96 -10.52 -16.69
N THR A 163 20.73 -11.61 -17.44
CA THR A 163 19.67 -12.59 -17.11
C THR A 163 19.96 -13.37 -15.83
N SER A 164 21.21 -13.43 -15.36
CA SER A 164 21.59 -14.12 -14.12
C SER A 164 21.33 -13.31 -12.85
N GLY A 165 21.48 -11.97 -12.88
CA GLY A 165 21.35 -11.11 -11.70
C GLY A 165 19.91 -10.97 -11.20
N ILE A 166 18.95 -10.73 -12.10
CA ILE A 166 17.53 -10.63 -11.77
C ILE A 166 16.99 -11.95 -11.24
N LYS A 167 17.40 -13.07 -11.85
CA LYS A 167 17.01 -14.42 -11.42
C LYS A 167 17.51 -14.72 -10.00
N ASN A 168 18.76 -14.37 -9.70
CA ASN A 168 19.35 -14.57 -8.38
C ASN A 168 18.67 -13.68 -7.31
N TYR A 169 18.42 -12.41 -7.62
CA TYR A 169 17.69 -11.51 -6.71
C TYR A 169 16.27 -12.02 -6.42
N ILE A 170 15.49 -12.29 -7.48
CA ILE A 170 14.13 -12.84 -7.35
C ILE A 170 14.17 -14.14 -6.55
N SER A 171 15.13 -15.04 -6.81
CA SER A 171 15.23 -16.28 -6.01
C SER A 171 15.54 -16.03 -4.54
N SER A 172 16.42 -15.07 -4.21
CA SER A 172 16.77 -14.75 -2.83
C SER A 172 15.64 -14.05 -2.07
N PHE A 173 14.91 -13.14 -2.74
CA PHE A 173 13.88 -12.30 -2.13
C PHE A 173 12.49 -12.95 -2.14
N ILE A 174 12.18 -13.76 -3.16
CA ILE A 174 10.84 -14.35 -3.38
C ILE A 174 10.79 -15.82 -2.93
N TRP A 175 11.89 -16.57 -3.04
CA TRP A 175 11.93 -18.02 -2.76
C TRP A 175 12.91 -18.44 -1.65
N GLY A 176 13.66 -17.49 -1.07
CA GLY A 176 14.56 -17.76 0.06
C GLY A 176 13.78 -18.14 1.31
N LYS A 177 13.85 -19.41 1.70
CA LYS A 177 13.24 -19.94 2.95
C LYS A 177 14.11 -19.75 4.20
N ASP A 178 15.28 -19.12 4.08
CA ASP A 178 16.24 -19.04 5.18
C ASP A 178 16.17 -17.72 5.94
N GLU A 179 16.18 -17.83 7.28
CA GLU A 179 16.31 -16.71 8.22
C GLU A 179 17.61 -15.90 8.05
N THR A 180 18.58 -16.42 7.29
CA THR A 180 19.82 -15.71 6.92
C THR A 180 19.61 -14.67 5.82
N ALA A 181 18.49 -14.70 5.08
CA ALA A 181 18.13 -13.67 4.10
C ALA A 181 17.68 -12.34 4.75
N LYS A 182 17.48 -12.30 6.07
CA LYS A 182 17.22 -11.05 6.82
C LYS A 182 18.43 -10.10 6.84
N GLN A 183 19.63 -10.55 6.47
CA GLN A 183 20.86 -9.76 6.53
C GLN A 183 21.48 -9.36 5.19
N ASP A 184 21.05 -9.91 4.05
CA ASP A 184 21.71 -9.66 2.75
C ASP A 184 20.90 -8.75 1.83
N TYR A 185 20.15 -7.81 2.41
CA TYR A 185 19.63 -6.64 1.67
C TYR A 185 20.77 -5.72 1.21
N GLY A 186 22.00 -6.00 1.65
CA GLY A 186 23.10 -5.05 1.60
C GLY A 186 23.99 -5.10 0.33
N SER A 187 23.94 -6.17 -0.45
CA SER A 187 24.98 -6.39 -1.46
C SER A 187 24.68 -5.82 -2.86
N GLN A 188 23.51 -5.20 -3.08
CA GLN A 188 23.07 -4.80 -4.44
C GLN A 188 22.53 -3.38 -4.56
N PHE A 189 22.65 -2.56 -3.53
CA PHE A 189 22.32 -1.14 -3.58
C PHE A 189 23.57 -0.28 -3.48
N ALA A 190 23.54 0.95 -3.99
CA ALA A 190 24.70 1.83 -4.02
C ALA A 190 25.34 2.01 -2.61
N ASN A 191 24.51 2.07 -1.57
CA ASN A 191 24.96 1.97 -0.17
C ASN A 191 23.92 1.23 0.71
N PRO A 192 24.25 0.06 1.27
CA PRO A 192 23.32 -0.72 2.10
C PRO A 192 23.02 -0.15 3.48
N GLN A 193 23.89 0.69 4.03
CA GLN A 193 23.64 1.35 5.31
C GLN A 193 22.50 2.38 5.20
N VAL A 194 22.45 3.11 4.08
CA VAL A 194 21.38 4.08 3.78
C VAL A 194 20.03 3.39 3.74
N GLN A 195 19.96 2.22 3.11
CA GLN A 195 18.73 1.47 3.01
C GLN A 195 18.29 0.87 4.33
N GLN A 196 19.21 0.34 5.13
CA GLN A 196 18.87 -0.19 6.44
C GLN A 196 18.20 0.90 7.28
N VAL A 197 18.72 2.12 7.21
CA VAL A 197 18.13 3.28 7.88
C VAL A 197 16.74 3.60 7.33
N PHE A 198 16.55 3.56 6.02
CA PHE A 198 15.22 3.75 5.41
C PHE A 198 14.24 2.65 5.84
N VAL A 199 14.64 1.37 5.81
CA VAL A 199 13.84 0.21 6.24
C VAL A 199 13.43 0.34 7.71
N ASN A 200 14.33 0.84 8.57
CA ASN A 200 14.08 1.05 9.99
C ASN A 200 12.97 2.09 10.29
N CYS A 201 12.43 2.83 9.31
CA CYS A 201 11.27 3.70 9.54
C CYS A 201 10.05 2.92 10.04
N ILE A 202 9.78 1.72 9.48
CA ILE A 202 8.67 0.89 9.95
C ILE A 202 8.95 0.34 11.35
N GLN A 203 10.21 0.04 11.67
CA GLN A 203 10.59 -0.32 13.03
C GLN A 203 10.34 0.84 14.01
N PHE A 204 10.69 2.09 13.63
CA PHE A 204 10.40 3.26 14.44
C PHE A 204 8.89 3.47 14.63
N LEU A 205 8.10 3.27 13.58
CA LEU A 205 6.64 3.28 13.67
C LEU A 205 6.16 2.28 14.72
N THR A 206 6.57 1.01 14.66
CA THR A 206 6.09 -0.02 15.58
C THR A 206 6.60 0.16 17.02
N THR A 207 7.81 0.67 17.22
CA THR A 207 8.40 0.83 18.56
C THR A 207 8.00 2.12 19.25
N SER A 208 7.83 3.21 18.51
CA SER A 208 7.69 4.56 19.07
C SER A 208 6.51 5.32 18.48
N GLY A 209 6.27 5.23 17.18
CA GLY A 209 5.16 5.91 16.51
C GLY A 209 3.79 5.48 17.03
N LEU A 210 3.54 4.17 17.06
CA LEU A 210 2.29 3.59 17.53
C LEU A 210 2.03 3.95 19.01
N ASN A 211 3.05 3.93 19.87
CA ASN A 211 2.89 4.32 21.27
C ASN A 211 2.41 5.77 21.43
N GLN A 212 2.92 6.69 20.60
CA GLN A 212 2.46 8.08 20.60
C GLN A 212 1.02 8.20 20.08
N ILE A 213 0.68 7.43 19.04
CA ILE A 213 -0.69 7.36 18.50
C ILE A 213 -1.66 6.82 19.56
N PHE A 214 -1.33 5.72 20.22
CA PHE A 214 -2.15 5.09 21.27
C PHE A 214 -2.37 6.03 22.45
N THR A 215 -1.33 6.74 22.89
CA THR A 215 -1.46 7.73 23.97
C THR A 215 -2.43 8.86 23.59
N LYS A 216 -2.43 9.30 22.32
CA LYS A 216 -3.40 10.29 21.84
C LYS A 216 -4.82 9.74 21.77
N ILE A 217 -4.99 8.53 21.25
CA ILE A 217 -6.29 7.88 21.17
C ILE A 217 -6.86 7.70 22.58
N GLU A 218 -6.05 7.24 23.54
CA GLU A 218 -6.44 7.11 24.95
C GLU A 218 -6.95 8.43 25.53
N ALA A 219 -6.19 9.53 25.38
CA ALA A 219 -6.60 10.83 25.88
C ALA A 219 -7.92 11.32 25.25
N ILE A 220 -8.09 11.12 23.93
CA ILE A 220 -9.32 11.49 23.23
C ILE A 220 -10.50 10.62 23.72
N THR A 221 -10.30 9.31 23.81
CA THR A 221 -11.32 8.37 24.26
C THR A 221 -11.73 8.66 25.72
N GLU A 222 -10.79 8.97 26.60
CA GLU A 222 -11.05 9.38 27.99
C GLU A 222 -11.92 10.65 28.06
N ASP A 223 -11.59 11.68 27.28
CA ASP A 223 -12.38 12.91 27.21
C ASP A 223 -13.85 12.66 26.82
N PHE A 224 -14.09 11.78 25.85
CA PHE A 224 -15.46 11.46 25.39
C PHE A 224 -16.22 10.57 26.38
N LEU A 225 -15.54 9.62 27.03
CA LEU A 225 -16.17 8.62 27.89
C LEU A 225 -16.34 9.03 29.35
N ASN A 226 -15.63 10.06 29.82
CA ASN A 226 -15.78 10.61 31.17
C ASN A 226 -17.21 11.09 31.46
N ASN A 227 -17.94 11.53 30.43
CA ASN A 227 -19.34 11.97 30.57
C ASN A 227 -20.36 10.84 30.33
N PHE A 228 -19.89 9.60 30.13
CA PHE A 228 -20.72 8.49 29.65
C PHE A 228 -20.91 7.43 30.73
N SER A 229 -22.09 7.42 31.37
CA SER A 229 -22.43 6.44 32.41
C SER A 229 -22.56 5.02 31.85
N LEU A 230 -22.07 4.03 32.60
CA LEU A 230 -22.25 2.59 32.32
C LEU A 230 -23.74 2.16 32.24
N THR A 231 -24.63 2.90 32.91
CA THR A 231 -26.07 2.63 32.93
C THR A 231 -26.84 3.28 31.78
N LYS A 232 -26.20 4.20 31.03
CA LYS A 232 -26.83 4.85 29.89
C LYS A 232 -27.25 3.79 28.88
N LYS A 233 -28.48 3.88 28.38
CA LYS A 233 -28.92 3.02 27.30
C LYS A 233 -28.49 3.65 25.98
N ILE A 234 -27.92 2.83 25.10
CA ILE A 234 -27.54 3.22 23.76
C ILE A 234 -27.93 2.16 22.74
N THR A 235 -28.07 2.60 21.50
CA THR A 235 -28.16 1.73 20.32
C THR A 235 -26.78 1.51 19.68
N VAL A 236 -26.70 0.54 18.77
CA VAL A 236 -25.48 0.30 17.98
C VAL A 236 -25.13 1.51 17.11
N SER A 237 -26.12 2.22 16.57
CA SER A 237 -25.92 3.43 15.76
C SER A 237 -25.36 4.61 16.58
N GLU A 238 -25.79 4.74 17.84
CA GLU A 238 -25.21 5.74 18.74
C GLU A 238 -23.77 5.38 19.14
N PHE A 239 -23.46 4.08 19.27
CA PHE A 239 -22.08 3.62 19.49
C PHE A 239 -21.19 3.90 18.27
N GLU A 240 -21.68 3.62 17.05
CA GLU A 240 -20.99 3.99 15.81
C GLU A 240 -20.72 5.50 15.76
N THR A 241 -21.73 6.32 16.07
CA THR A 241 -21.59 7.78 16.12
C THR A 241 -20.53 8.23 17.13
N LEU A 242 -20.42 7.56 18.28
CA LEU A 242 -19.38 7.84 19.28
C LEU A 242 -17.98 7.54 18.73
N ILE A 243 -17.79 6.39 18.07
CA ILE A 243 -16.53 6.03 17.43
C ILE A 243 -16.16 7.04 16.35
N ASP A 244 -17.15 7.48 15.55
CA ASP A 244 -16.95 8.47 14.50
C ASP A 244 -16.48 9.81 15.04
N GLN A 245 -17.04 10.27 16.17
CA GLN A 245 -16.59 11.48 16.85
C GLN A 245 -15.16 11.36 17.40
N ILE A 246 -14.80 10.21 17.96
CA ILE A 246 -13.43 9.93 18.43
C ILE A 246 -12.45 9.99 17.25
N LEU A 247 -12.79 9.33 16.14
CA LEU A 247 -11.97 9.32 14.93
C LEU A 247 -11.84 10.69 14.29
N GLU A 248 -12.93 11.46 14.18
CA GLU A 248 -12.89 12.80 13.62
C GLU A 248 -11.99 13.72 14.45
N ARG A 249 -12.06 13.64 15.79
CA ARG A 249 -11.17 14.39 16.68
C ARG A 249 -9.72 13.93 16.53
N PHE A 250 -9.47 12.63 16.50
CA PHE A 250 -8.15 12.07 16.28
C PHE A 250 -7.54 12.52 14.94
N GLU A 251 -8.31 12.46 13.85
CA GLU A 251 -7.88 12.91 12.54
C GLU A 251 -7.57 14.40 12.52
N LYS A 252 -8.36 15.25 13.18
CA LYS A 252 -8.06 16.69 13.30
C LYS A 252 -6.74 16.94 14.04
N GLU A 253 -6.51 16.25 15.16
CA GLU A 253 -5.30 16.40 15.98
C GLU A 253 -4.04 15.76 15.35
N CYS A 254 -4.21 14.73 14.51
CA CYS A 254 -3.13 14.07 13.78
C CYS A 254 -2.82 14.72 12.43
N CYS A 255 -3.84 15.22 11.71
CA CYS A 255 -3.63 16.03 10.51
C CYS A 255 -2.84 17.31 10.80
N ALA A 256 -3.01 17.89 11.99
CA ALA A 256 -2.21 19.05 12.43
C ALA A 256 -0.71 18.74 12.60
N LYS A 257 -0.34 17.47 12.84
CA LYS A 257 1.06 17.03 13.03
C LYS A 257 1.62 16.21 11.85
N ASN A 258 0.83 15.95 10.80
CA ASN A 258 1.14 14.99 9.73
C ASN A 258 1.44 13.57 10.25
N TYR A 259 0.74 12.54 9.76
CA TYR A 259 1.02 11.13 10.14
C TYR A 259 2.49 10.71 9.99
N CYS A 260 3.25 11.43 9.16
CA CYS A 260 4.67 11.26 8.90
C CYS A 260 5.54 11.35 10.16
N ASP A 261 5.18 12.19 11.14
CA ASP A 261 5.98 12.38 12.37
C ASP A 261 6.01 11.11 13.24
N TYR A 262 5.01 10.25 13.11
CA TYR A 262 4.98 8.95 13.80
C TYR A 262 5.68 7.84 13.01
N ILE A 263 5.90 8.03 11.71
CA ILE A 263 6.43 7.00 10.82
C ILE A 263 7.93 7.20 10.58
N VAL A 264 8.38 8.45 10.44
CA VAL A 264 9.75 8.77 10.05
C VAL A 264 10.47 9.50 11.20
N PRO A 265 11.62 8.98 11.69
CA PRO A 265 12.42 9.68 12.70
C PRO A 265 13.24 10.81 12.03
N VAL A 266 12.60 11.94 11.74
CA VAL A 266 13.20 13.06 10.97
C VAL A 266 14.38 13.73 11.72
N THR A 267 14.42 13.65 13.05
CA THR A 267 15.32 14.49 13.88
C THR A 267 16.72 13.93 14.15
N ASN A 268 16.99 12.62 13.99
CA ASN A 268 18.25 12.01 14.46
C ASN A 268 19.07 11.26 13.39
N VAL A 269 18.62 11.24 12.14
CA VAL A 269 19.22 10.41 11.08
C VAL A 269 20.21 11.19 10.20
N ARG A 270 20.01 12.51 10.07
CA ARG A 270 20.79 13.37 9.17
C ARG A 270 22.28 13.50 9.48
N THR A 271 22.70 13.20 10.71
CA THR A 271 24.07 13.46 11.18
C THR A 271 25.04 12.30 10.97
N LYS A 272 24.58 11.16 10.42
CA LYS A 272 25.38 9.93 10.31
C LYS A 272 25.98 9.67 8.93
N PHE A 273 25.65 10.45 7.92
CA PHE A 273 26.08 10.24 6.54
C PHE A 273 26.64 11.54 5.94
N ASP A 274 27.68 11.43 5.13
CA ASP A 274 28.32 12.56 4.44
C ASP A 274 28.18 12.43 2.91
N GLY A 275 28.11 13.56 2.20
CA GLY A 275 28.14 13.60 0.73
C GLY A 275 26.91 12.98 0.05
N ASN A 276 27.14 12.16 -0.99
CA ASN A 276 26.09 11.61 -1.86
C ASN A 276 25.13 10.66 -1.13
N ASP A 277 25.58 9.97 -0.09
CA ASP A 277 24.76 9.01 0.68
C ASP A 277 23.71 9.72 1.53
N ALA A 278 24.07 10.88 2.10
CA ALA A 278 23.14 11.74 2.81
C ALA A 278 22.04 12.25 1.87
N THR A 279 22.42 12.73 0.67
CA THR A 279 21.46 13.18 -0.34
C THR A 279 20.54 12.04 -0.82
N HIS A 280 21.08 10.84 -1.01
CA HIS A 280 20.27 9.68 -1.40
C HIS A 280 19.25 9.31 -0.31
N LEU A 281 19.69 9.25 0.96
CA LEU A 281 18.80 9.00 2.09
C LEU A 281 17.72 10.08 2.21
N GLU A 282 18.08 11.36 2.06
CA GLU A 282 17.13 12.46 2.08
C GLU A 282 16.11 12.37 0.95
N ASN A 283 16.52 11.95 -0.25
CA ASN A 283 15.60 11.74 -1.37
C ASN A 283 14.59 10.61 -1.07
N LEU A 284 15.03 9.49 -0.49
CA LEU A 284 14.15 8.38 -0.11
C LEU A 284 13.16 8.81 0.97
N LEU A 285 13.65 9.45 2.03
CA LEU A 285 12.82 9.92 3.13
C LEU A 285 11.84 11.00 2.67
N SER A 286 12.29 11.95 1.85
CA SER A 286 11.43 12.99 1.27
C SER A 286 10.35 12.39 0.37
N ARG A 287 10.70 11.45 -0.51
CA ARG A 287 9.72 10.73 -1.34
C ARG A 287 8.69 10.00 -0.48
N PHE A 288 9.13 9.32 0.58
CA PHE A 288 8.23 8.60 1.48
C PHE A 288 7.28 9.55 2.23
N VAL A 289 7.81 10.62 2.82
CA VAL A 289 7.03 11.64 3.51
C VAL A 289 6.04 12.32 2.56
N ASN A 290 6.47 12.69 1.36
CA ASN A 290 5.60 13.32 0.35
C ASN A 290 4.44 12.39 -0.01
N LEU A 291 4.70 11.11 -0.29
CA LEU A 291 3.65 10.13 -0.60
C LEU A 291 2.66 9.96 0.57
N LEU A 292 3.14 9.93 1.81
CA LEU A 292 2.28 9.86 3.00
C LEU A 292 1.42 11.12 3.20
N GLN A 293 1.85 12.27 2.69
CA GLN A 293 1.13 13.54 2.82
C GLN A 293 0.07 13.76 1.73
N ILE A 294 0.17 13.08 0.58
CA ILE A 294 -0.76 13.21 -0.54
C ILE A 294 -2.19 12.88 -0.12
N GLN A 295 -3.16 13.65 -0.62
CA GLN A 295 -4.57 13.51 -0.30
C GLN A 295 -5.11 12.09 -0.53
N THR A 296 -4.69 11.44 -1.63
CA THR A 296 -5.05 10.05 -1.93
C THR A 296 -4.60 9.07 -0.83
N CYS A 297 -3.41 9.27 -0.25
CA CYS A 297 -2.93 8.45 0.87
C CYS A 297 -3.82 8.65 2.11
N ARG A 298 -4.24 9.88 2.39
CA ARG A 298 -5.14 10.19 3.52
C ARG A 298 -6.52 9.56 3.33
N GLN A 299 -7.07 9.65 2.11
CA GLN A 299 -8.34 9.00 1.77
C GLN A 299 -8.27 7.48 1.92
N LEU A 300 -7.14 6.89 1.50
CA LEU A 300 -6.90 5.45 1.66
C LEU A 300 -6.79 5.06 3.14
N MET A 301 -6.10 5.86 3.95
CA MET A 301 -6.00 5.67 5.40
C MET A 301 -7.38 5.70 6.05
N HIS A 302 -8.18 6.73 5.75
CA HIS A 302 -9.54 6.86 6.27
C HIS A 302 -10.40 5.66 5.86
N LYS A 303 -10.34 5.25 4.58
CA LYS A 303 -11.06 4.08 4.09
C LYS A 303 -10.66 2.79 4.82
N PHE A 304 -9.37 2.59 5.10
CA PHE A 304 -8.91 1.40 5.83
C PHE A 304 -9.42 1.39 7.26
N ILE A 305 -9.31 2.52 7.96
CA ILE A 305 -9.84 2.68 9.32
C ILE A 305 -11.33 2.33 9.34
N ARG A 306 -12.11 2.86 8.39
CA ARG A 306 -13.55 2.55 8.27
C ARG A 306 -13.82 1.05 8.06
N ILE A 307 -13.03 0.36 7.24
CA ILE A 307 -13.19 -1.09 7.01
C ILE A 307 -13.00 -1.87 8.31
N PHE A 308 -11.96 -1.56 9.09
CA PHE A 308 -11.71 -2.22 10.37
C PHE A 308 -12.83 -1.95 11.39
N ILE A 309 -13.19 -0.68 11.58
CA ILE A 309 -14.28 -0.27 12.47
C ILE A 309 -15.60 -0.93 12.06
N GLN A 310 -15.92 -0.96 10.77
CA GLN A 310 -17.16 -1.55 10.29
C GLN A 310 -17.22 -3.05 10.62
N LYS A 311 -16.11 -3.79 10.54
CA LYS A 311 -16.10 -5.20 10.98
C LYS A 311 -16.40 -5.35 12.47
N ALA A 312 -15.86 -4.45 13.31
CA ALA A 312 -16.15 -4.45 14.74
C ALA A 312 -17.63 -4.12 15.02
N ILE A 313 -18.18 -3.09 14.37
CA ILE A 313 -19.57 -2.67 14.53
C ILE A 313 -20.53 -3.76 14.03
N THR A 314 -20.28 -4.34 12.85
CA THR A 314 -21.13 -5.40 12.29
C THR A 314 -21.12 -6.65 13.18
N PHE A 315 -20.01 -6.96 13.84
CA PHE A 315 -19.98 -8.02 14.85
C PHE A 315 -20.90 -7.69 16.04
N ILE A 316 -20.77 -6.49 16.61
CA ILE A 316 -21.61 -6.06 17.74
C ILE A 316 -23.10 -6.05 17.34
N ASP A 317 -23.44 -5.55 16.15
CA ASP A 317 -24.80 -5.51 15.64
C ASP A 317 -25.40 -6.92 15.47
N SER A 318 -24.59 -7.89 15.05
CA SER A 318 -25.04 -9.28 14.85
C SER A 318 -25.37 -10.02 16.15
N GLU A 319 -24.79 -9.61 17.27
CA GLU A 319 -24.97 -10.22 18.59
C GLU A 319 -26.09 -9.55 19.41
N VAL A 320 -26.66 -8.45 18.92
CA VAL A 320 -27.64 -7.63 19.63
C VAL A 320 -29.01 -7.76 18.93
N GLU A 321 -30.09 -7.79 19.72
CA GLU A 321 -31.44 -7.77 19.15
C GLU A 321 -31.66 -6.45 18.38
N LYS A 322 -32.20 -6.56 17.16
CA LYS A 322 -32.41 -5.40 16.27
C LYS A 322 -33.17 -4.27 16.97
N ASP A 323 -32.63 -3.07 16.85
CA ASP A 323 -33.17 -1.83 17.43
C ASP A 323 -33.36 -1.85 18.96
N SER A 324 -32.69 -2.78 19.66
CA SER A 324 -32.75 -2.84 21.11
C SER A 324 -31.77 -1.83 21.74
N GLU A 325 -32.30 -0.98 22.62
CA GLU A 325 -31.49 -0.13 23.48
C GLU A 325 -30.99 -0.94 24.69
N GLN A 326 -29.66 -1.05 24.83
CA GLN A 326 -29.05 -1.73 25.97
C GLN A 326 -28.14 -0.79 26.77
N ALA A 327 -27.98 -1.09 28.06
CA ALA A 327 -27.03 -0.35 28.88
C ALA A 327 -25.60 -0.56 28.35
N VAL A 328 -24.75 0.47 28.38
CA VAL A 328 -23.34 0.39 27.95
C VAL A 328 -22.63 -0.82 28.54
N ALA A 329 -22.85 -1.10 29.83
CA ALA A 329 -22.26 -2.24 30.52
C ALA A 329 -22.52 -3.60 29.83
N LYS A 330 -23.66 -3.76 29.13
CA LYS A 330 -23.97 -4.98 28.36
C LYS A 330 -23.23 -5.06 27.03
N TYR A 331 -22.90 -3.91 26.43
CA TYR A 331 -22.09 -3.87 25.20
C TYR A 331 -20.61 -4.12 25.48
N LEU A 332 -20.10 -3.84 26.68
CA LEU A 332 -18.67 -3.91 26.97
C LEU A 332 -18.01 -5.27 26.70
N PRO A 333 -18.60 -6.43 27.07
CA PRO A 333 -18.07 -7.72 26.66
C PRO A 333 -18.02 -7.89 25.13
N LEU A 334 -19.08 -7.47 24.41
CA LEU A 334 -19.13 -7.53 22.95
C LEU A 334 -18.06 -6.62 22.31
N ILE A 335 -17.87 -5.42 22.84
CA ILE A 335 -16.83 -4.48 22.39
C ILE A 335 -15.43 -5.08 22.66
N ALA A 336 -15.24 -5.73 23.80
CA ALA A 336 -13.99 -6.42 24.08
C ALA A 336 -13.73 -7.55 23.06
N ASP A 337 -14.73 -8.36 22.75
CA ASP A 337 -14.63 -9.46 21.78
C ASP A 337 -14.52 -8.98 20.33
N ALA A 338 -15.06 -7.80 20.01
CA ALA A 338 -14.98 -7.19 18.68
C ALA A 338 -13.53 -7.01 18.20
N PHE A 339 -12.60 -6.74 19.12
CA PHE A 339 -11.16 -6.70 18.82
C PHE A 339 -10.65 -8.01 18.19
N ILE A 340 -11.14 -9.16 18.65
CA ILE A 340 -10.71 -10.47 18.13
C ILE A 340 -11.12 -10.60 16.66
N VAL A 341 -12.30 -10.10 16.30
CA VAL A 341 -12.83 -10.10 14.94
C VAL A 341 -12.13 -9.08 14.05
N GLU A 342 -12.00 -7.86 14.54
CA GLU A 342 -11.33 -6.74 13.86
C GLU A 342 -9.88 -7.08 13.50
N ALA A 343 -9.14 -7.66 14.44
CA ALA A 343 -7.74 -7.98 14.26
C ALA A 343 -7.50 -9.30 13.48
N LYS A 344 -8.52 -10.01 12.97
CA LYS A 344 -8.30 -11.26 12.21
C LYS A 344 -7.38 -11.03 11.01
N SER A 345 -6.67 -12.09 10.61
CA SER A 345 -5.77 -12.11 9.44
C SER A 345 -6.09 -13.25 8.46
N ASN A 346 -7.20 -13.96 8.68
CA ASN A 346 -7.72 -14.98 7.77
C ASN A 346 -8.33 -14.34 6.51
N HIS A 347 -8.68 -15.17 5.52
CA HIS A 347 -9.14 -14.72 4.20
C HIS A 347 -10.30 -13.72 4.23
N ASP A 348 -11.23 -13.83 5.19
CA ASP A 348 -12.42 -12.97 5.29
C ASP A 348 -12.23 -11.74 6.22
N SER A 349 -11.00 -11.48 6.65
CA SER A 349 -10.68 -10.38 7.56
C SER A 349 -10.66 -9.00 6.89
N ALA A 350 -10.91 -7.95 7.67
CA ALA A 350 -10.67 -6.56 7.25
C ALA A 350 -9.23 -6.34 6.76
N PHE A 351 -8.26 -7.05 7.35
CA PHE A 351 -6.87 -6.95 6.94
C PHE A 351 -6.66 -7.41 5.49
N GLN A 352 -7.17 -8.61 5.15
CA GLN A 352 -7.11 -9.12 3.78
C GLN A 352 -7.92 -8.24 2.82
N GLU A 353 -9.09 -7.76 3.25
CA GLU A 353 -9.90 -6.82 2.46
C GLU A 353 -9.08 -5.57 2.08
N CYS A 354 -8.37 -4.98 3.03
CA CYS A 354 -7.49 -3.83 2.78
C CYS A 354 -6.33 -4.14 1.83
N LEU A 355 -5.70 -5.32 1.95
CA LEU A 355 -4.61 -5.74 1.05
C LEU A 355 -5.05 -5.90 -0.40
N HIS A 356 -6.28 -6.37 -0.62
CA HIS A 356 -6.83 -6.60 -1.96
C HIS A 356 -7.53 -5.37 -2.56
N LEU A 357 -7.55 -4.23 -1.87
CA LEU A 357 -8.14 -3.02 -2.42
C LEU A 357 -7.39 -2.55 -3.65
N ARG A 358 -8.13 -2.37 -4.75
CA ARG A 358 -7.61 -1.84 -6.01
C ARG A 358 -6.95 -0.47 -5.84
N ASP A 359 -7.53 0.39 -5.01
CA ASP A 359 -7.01 1.73 -4.72
C ASP A 359 -5.62 1.67 -4.07
N LEU A 360 -5.38 0.70 -3.18
CA LEU A 360 -4.07 0.47 -2.59
C LEU A 360 -3.07 0.05 -3.66
N HIS A 361 -3.43 -0.92 -4.51
CA HIS A 361 -2.55 -1.37 -5.58
C HIS A 361 -2.18 -0.22 -6.54
N GLN A 362 -3.17 0.56 -6.99
CA GLN A 362 -2.94 1.74 -7.84
C GLN A 362 -2.05 2.78 -7.14
N PHE A 363 -2.28 3.05 -5.86
CA PHE A 363 -1.46 3.98 -5.11
C PHE A 363 -0.02 3.48 -4.94
N THR A 364 0.17 2.17 -4.73
CA THR A 364 1.51 1.56 -4.65
C THR A 364 2.24 1.54 -5.98
N LEU A 365 1.52 1.46 -7.11
CA LEU A 365 2.07 1.64 -8.45
C LEU A 365 2.54 3.08 -8.66
N ILE A 366 1.73 4.08 -8.28
CA ILE A 366 2.14 5.49 -8.29
C ILE A 366 3.40 5.68 -7.44
N ALA A 367 3.44 5.11 -6.24
CA ALA A 367 4.60 5.16 -5.37
C ALA A 367 5.84 4.49 -6.00
N PHE A 368 5.67 3.46 -6.81
CA PHE A 368 6.75 2.76 -7.54
C PHE A 368 7.24 3.53 -8.77
N GLU A 369 6.34 4.12 -9.54
CA GLU A 369 6.63 4.80 -10.80
C GLU A 369 7.13 6.24 -10.61
N SER A 370 6.71 6.91 -9.54
CA SER A 370 7.04 8.32 -9.33
C SER A 370 8.54 8.53 -9.12
N ASP A 371 9.21 9.15 -10.10
CA ASP A 371 10.42 9.91 -9.86
C ASP A 371 10.04 11.25 -9.23
N THR A 372 10.83 11.69 -8.24
CA THR A 372 10.52 12.77 -7.29
C THR A 372 10.08 14.10 -7.93
N SER A 373 10.33 14.30 -9.23
CA SER A 373 9.98 15.49 -10.01
C SER A 373 8.53 15.54 -10.52
N ALA A 374 7.83 14.40 -10.67
CA ALA A 374 6.48 14.35 -11.26
C ALA A 374 5.33 14.60 -10.24
N ILE A 375 5.61 14.46 -8.94
CA ILE A 375 4.59 14.56 -7.88
C ILE A 375 4.13 16.02 -7.68
N LEU A 376 4.98 17.00 -8.00
CA LEU A 376 4.66 18.43 -7.81
C LEU A 376 3.83 19.04 -8.95
N THR A 377 3.68 18.37 -10.10
CA THR A 377 2.94 18.91 -11.26
C THR A 377 1.49 18.43 -11.35
N ASN A 378 1.13 17.33 -10.68
CA ASN A 378 -0.19 16.72 -10.80
C ASN A 378 -1.17 17.10 -9.67
N SER A 379 -0.78 17.95 -8.72
CA SER A 379 -1.69 18.47 -7.68
C SER A 379 -2.73 19.48 -8.22
N SER A 380 -2.77 19.74 -9.54
CA SER A 380 -3.71 20.66 -10.17
C SER A 380 -4.53 20.07 -11.34
N SER A 381 -4.47 18.76 -11.60
CA SER A 381 -5.25 18.16 -12.68
C SER A 381 -6.09 17.00 -12.20
N THR A 382 -7.40 17.23 -12.09
CA THR A 382 -8.42 16.20 -12.02
C THR A 382 -8.29 15.24 -13.22
N PRO A 383 -8.41 13.92 -13.03
CA PRO A 383 -8.41 13.00 -14.16
C PRO A 383 -9.74 13.13 -14.92
N LYS A 384 -9.65 13.47 -16.22
CA LYS A 384 -10.77 13.35 -17.14
C LYS A 384 -11.15 11.88 -17.25
N VAL A 385 -12.33 11.53 -16.77
CA VAL A 385 -13.00 10.26 -17.02
C VAL A 385 -13.29 10.20 -18.52
N HIS A 386 -12.65 9.28 -19.23
CA HIS A 386 -13.05 8.90 -20.58
C HIS A 386 -14.31 8.04 -20.45
N SER A 387 -15.45 8.59 -20.84
CA SER A 387 -16.69 7.87 -21.07
C SER A 387 -16.57 7.13 -22.40
N ASP A 388 -16.35 5.82 -22.36
CA ASP A 388 -16.50 4.96 -23.53
C ASP A 388 -17.97 4.56 -23.69
N ASP A 389 -18.48 4.88 -24.88
CA ASP A 389 -19.73 4.44 -25.47
C ASP A 389 -19.88 2.91 -25.38
N PHE A 390 -20.91 2.45 -24.68
CA PHE A 390 -21.54 1.16 -24.96
C PHE A 390 -22.80 1.42 -25.79
N GLY A 391 -22.63 1.39 -27.12
CA GLY A 391 -23.73 1.18 -28.05
C GLY A 391 -24.15 -0.29 -28.01
N LEU A 392 -25.40 -0.52 -27.62
CA LEU A 392 -26.12 -1.77 -27.88
C LEU A 392 -27.08 -1.49 -29.05
N ASP A 393 -26.87 -2.20 -30.16
CA ASP A 393 -27.96 -2.72 -30.99
C ASP A 393 -28.37 -4.09 -30.42
#